data_AF-A0A961GSE7-F1
#
_entry.id   AF-A0A961GSE7-F1
#
_cell.length_a   1.000
_cell.length_b   1.000
_cell.length_c   1.000
_cell.angle_alpha   90.00
_cell.angle_beta   90.00
_cell.angle_gamma   90.00
#
_symmetry.space_group_name_H-M   'P 1'
#
loop_
_entity.id
_entity.type
_entity.pdbx_description
1 polymer ?
#
loop_
_entity_poly.entity_id
_entity_poly.type
_entity_poly.pdbx_seq_one_letter_code
_entity_poly.pdbx_strand_id
1 'polypeptide(L)'
;GSEPPEPTRPPHETPADVVAALQEDPRPSSRAEPRGARTSDRPVRTRPSREPVAADTALGAGELCTQVGISEALLADLERFGLVQSVPRGGSPVYGPAALEVARLASRYAELGVEPRHLRMYLVAAEREAGMVEQLAVPLLKQRNPQAQQNAAALAGELAELGAELHRSLLRREVGSDLLP
;
A
#
# COMPACT_ATOMS: atom_id res chain seq x y z
N GLY A 1 -47.84 22.75 27.30
CA GLY A 1 -47.43 21.84 26.24
C GLY A 1 -45.93 21.88 26.19
N SER A 2 -45.29 20.79 26.61
CA SER A 2 -43.84 20.64 26.61
C SER A 2 -43.45 19.88 25.36
N GLU A 3 -42.63 20.48 24.50
CA GLU A 3 -41.98 19.81 23.37
C GLU A 3 -40.46 19.85 23.62
N PRO A 4 -39.75 18.71 23.58
CA PRO A 4 -38.33 18.66 23.93
C PRO A 4 -37.44 19.07 22.74
N PRO A 5 -36.26 19.69 22.96
CA PRO A 5 -35.33 20.00 21.88
C PRO A 5 -34.58 18.74 21.42
N GLU A 6 -34.43 18.61 20.10
CA GLU A 6 -33.64 17.60 19.38
C GLU A 6 -32.17 17.56 19.86
N PRO A 7 -31.55 16.37 20.00
CA PRO A 7 -30.12 16.29 20.24
C PRO A 7 -29.34 16.60 18.95
N THR A 8 -28.67 17.76 18.94
CA THR A 8 -27.63 18.11 17.97
C THR A 8 -26.56 17.03 17.93
N ARG A 9 -26.42 16.32 16.81
CA ARG A 9 -25.26 15.45 16.56
C ARG A 9 -24.00 16.32 16.41
N PRO A 10 -22.86 15.96 17.02
CA PRO A 10 -21.61 16.67 16.78
C PRO A 10 -21.11 16.42 15.35
N PRO A 11 -20.44 17.40 14.72
CA PRO A 11 -19.87 17.26 13.39
C PRO A 11 -18.68 16.30 13.44
N HIS A 12 -18.51 15.55 12.36
CA HIS A 12 -17.45 14.57 12.11
C HIS A 12 -16.06 15.11 12.51
N GLU A 13 -15.37 14.44 13.44
CA GLU A 13 -13.93 14.61 13.63
C GLU A 13 -13.25 14.26 12.30
N THR A 14 -12.61 15.24 11.68
CA THR A 14 -11.84 14.98 10.47
C THR A 14 -10.49 14.38 10.87
N PRO A 15 -9.85 13.54 10.04
CA PRO A 15 -8.50 13.05 10.30
C PRO A 15 -7.47 14.15 10.56
N ALA A 16 -7.73 15.38 10.08
CA ALA A 16 -6.93 16.57 10.37
C ALA A 16 -7.00 16.98 11.86
N ASP A 17 -8.14 16.81 12.52
CA ASP A 17 -8.34 17.14 13.94
C ASP A 17 -7.58 16.16 14.85
N VAL A 18 -7.51 14.89 14.46
CA VAL A 18 -6.72 13.86 15.16
C VAL A 18 -5.22 14.15 15.03
N VAL A 19 -4.78 14.67 13.88
CA VAL A 19 -3.38 15.06 13.66
C VAL A 19 -3.02 16.34 14.43
N ALA A 20 -3.95 17.29 14.57
CA ALA A 20 -3.76 18.50 15.36
C ALA A 20 -3.71 18.22 16.87
N ALA A 21 -4.58 17.34 17.39
CA ALA A 21 -4.63 16.97 18.80
C ALA A 21 -3.35 16.27 19.31
N LEU A 22 -2.56 15.67 18.42
CA LEU A 22 -1.30 15.00 18.75
C LEU A 22 -0.08 15.95 18.71
N GLN A 23 -0.26 17.24 18.38
CA GLN A 23 0.82 18.24 18.28
C GLN A 23 0.94 19.18 19.49
N GLU A 24 0.14 19.01 20.56
CA GLU A 24 0.33 19.81 21.77
C GLU A 24 1.56 19.34 22.58
N ASP A 25 2.58 20.21 22.64
CA ASP A 25 3.78 20.09 23.47
C ASP A 25 3.44 19.89 24.96
N PRO A 26 3.97 18.86 25.65
CA PRO A 26 3.83 18.78 27.10
C PRO A 26 4.89 19.67 27.75
N ARG A 27 4.46 20.77 28.39
CA ARG A 27 5.30 21.51 29.36
C ARG A 27 5.68 20.58 30.52
N PRO A 28 6.89 20.67 31.09
CA PRO A 28 7.34 19.72 32.09
C PRO A 28 6.94 20.16 33.51
N SER A 29 6.45 19.22 34.33
CA SER A 29 6.58 19.33 35.79
C SER A 29 6.71 17.97 36.48
N SER A 30 7.91 17.75 37.03
CA SER A 30 8.22 17.19 38.35
C SER A 30 7.76 15.78 38.77
N ARG A 31 8.74 14.86 38.76
CA ARG A 31 9.23 14.00 39.87
C ARG A 31 8.23 13.20 40.74
N ALA A 32 8.31 11.87 40.64
CA ALA A 32 8.29 10.92 41.77
C ALA A 32 8.84 9.54 41.36
N GLU A 33 9.49 8.87 42.31
CA GLU A 33 10.39 7.71 42.20
C GLU A 33 9.69 6.32 42.32
N PRO A 34 10.43 5.17 42.21
CA PRO A 34 9.98 3.96 41.53
C PRO A 34 9.40 2.87 42.45
N ARG A 35 8.67 1.90 41.86
CA ARG A 35 8.33 0.65 42.54
C ARG A 35 8.26 -0.54 41.59
N GLY A 36 9.11 -1.53 41.87
CA GLY A 36 8.71 -2.95 41.96
C GLY A 36 8.66 -3.79 40.68
N ALA A 37 9.76 -4.51 40.47
CA ALA A 37 9.97 -5.70 39.65
C ALA A 37 8.75 -6.64 39.43
N ARG A 38 8.62 -7.14 38.19
CA ARG A 38 8.45 -8.58 37.91
C ARG A 38 9.14 -8.94 36.60
N THR A 39 10.17 -9.77 36.71
CA THR A 39 10.84 -10.45 35.60
C THR A 39 9.92 -11.53 35.06
N SER A 40 9.44 -11.37 33.83
CA SER A 40 8.96 -12.50 33.04
C SER A 40 10.01 -12.81 31.98
N ASP A 41 10.86 -13.77 32.31
CA ASP A 41 11.69 -14.50 31.37
C ASP A 41 10.77 -15.20 30.37
N ARG A 42 10.73 -14.71 29.13
CA ARG A 42 9.98 -15.32 28.03
C ARG A 42 10.84 -15.17 26.78
N PRO A 43 11.10 -16.26 26.05
CA PRO A 43 12.20 -16.33 25.12
C PRO A 43 12.05 -15.28 24.02
N VAL A 44 13.17 -14.63 23.72
CA VAL A 44 13.38 -13.76 22.55
C VAL A 44 12.86 -14.50 21.32
N ARG A 45 11.65 -14.15 20.89
CA ARG A 45 11.24 -14.47 19.53
C ARG A 45 12.01 -13.52 18.66
N THR A 46 13.08 -14.07 18.11
CA THR A 46 13.75 -13.60 16.91
C THR A 46 12.74 -12.92 16.02
N ARG A 47 13.10 -11.71 15.57
CA ARG A 47 12.41 -10.97 14.51
C ARG A 47 11.85 -11.99 13.49
N PRO A 48 10.65 -11.80 12.92
CA PRO A 48 10.59 -12.10 11.51
C PRO A 48 11.58 -11.13 10.88
N SER A 49 12.85 -11.56 10.79
CA SER A 49 13.65 -11.32 9.60
C SER A 49 12.65 -11.47 8.49
N ARG A 50 12.27 -10.37 7.82
CA ARG A 50 11.40 -10.30 6.64
C ARG A 50 11.18 -11.72 6.18
N GLU A 51 10.08 -12.34 6.63
CA GLU A 51 9.91 -13.78 6.36
C GLU A 51 10.23 -13.93 4.88
N PRO A 52 11.05 -14.92 4.48
CA PRO A 52 11.12 -15.21 3.08
C PRO A 52 9.67 -15.51 2.71
N VAL A 53 8.98 -14.54 2.11
CA VAL A 53 7.77 -14.78 1.34
C VAL A 53 8.15 -16.00 0.55
N ALA A 54 7.45 -17.09 0.85
CA ALA A 54 7.92 -18.45 0.64
C ALA A 54 8.77 -18.53 -0.63
N ALA A 55 9.86 -19.30 -0.59
CA ALA A 55 10.69 -19.60 -1.75
C ALA A 55 9.94 -20.27 -2.93
N ASP A 56 8.60 -20.24 -2.93
CA ASP A 56 7.66 -20.86 -3.86
C ASP A 56 7.07 -19.91 -4.91
N THR A 57 7.47 -18.62 -4.97
CA THR A 57 6.93 -17.69 -5.99
C THR A 57 7.98 -16.81 -6.66
N ALA A 58 9.25 -17.17 -6.51
CA ALA A 58 10.37 -16.56 -7.21
C ALA A 58 10.50 -17.23 -8.59
N LEU A 59 9.97 -16.58 -9.63
CA LEU A 59 9.94 -17.14 -10.98
C LEU A 59 11.13 -16.64 -11.79
N GLY A 60 11.70 -17.52 -12.63
CA GLY A 60 12.57 -17.08 -13.72
C GLY A 60 11.77 -16.42 -14.84
N ALA A 61 12.44 -15.71 -15.75
CA ALA A 61 11.79 -15.04 -16.88
C ALA A 61 10.92 -15.99 -17.73
N GLY A 62 11.49 -17.13 -18.15
CA GLY A 62 10.76 -18.12 -18.96
C GLY A 62 9.59 -18.77 -18.21
N GLU A 63 9.71 -18.96 -16.90
CA GLU A 63 8.64 -19.50 -16.06
C GLU A 63 7.48 -18.52 -15.94
N LEU A 64 7.76 -17.23 -15.69
CA LEU A 64 6.76 -16.17 -15.68
C LEU A 64 6.05 -16.07 -17.04
N CYS A 65 6.80 -16.04 -18.15
CA CYS A 65 6.25 -16.02 -19.50
C CYS A 65 5.30 -17.20 -19.73
N THR A 66 5.70 -18.41 -19.34
CA THR A 66 4.89 -19.63 -19.49
C THR A 66 3.62 -19.58 -18.63
N GLN A 67 3.72 -19.15 -17.37
CA GLN A 67 2.56 -19.09 -16.47
C GLN A 67 1.50 -18.06 -16.90
N VAL A 68 1.93 -16.98 -17.53
CA VAL A 68 1.05 -15.88 -17.94
C VAL A 68 0.63 -15.98 -19.42
N GLY A 69 1.37 -16.73 -20.23
CA GLY A 69 1.14 -16.84 -21.67
C GLY A 69 1.63 -15.63 -22.47
N ILE A 70 2.73 -15.00 -22.05
CA ILE A 70 3.33 -13.85 -22.75
C ILE A 70 4.66 -14.21 -23.42
N SER A 71 5.02 -13.46 -24.46
CA SER A 71 6.34 -13.59 -25.09
C SER A 71 7.43 -12.93 -24.25
N GLU A 72 8.67 -13.39 -24.41
CA GLU A 72 9.84 -12.74 -23.80
C GLU A 72 10.00 -11.29 -24.26
N ALA A 73 9.59 -10.98 -25.50
CA ALA A 73 9.59 -9.61 -26.02
C ALA A 73 8.61 -8.72 -25.24
N LEU A 74 7.40 -9.21 -24.95
CA LEU A 74 6.43 -8.47 -24.14
C LEU A 74 6.94 -8.28 -22.70
N LEU A 75 7.54 -9.31 -22.10
CA LEU A 75 8.16 -9.19 -20.78
C LEU A 75 9.29 -8.12 -20.79
N ALA A 76 10.16 -8.14 -21.79
CA ALA A 76 11.23 -7.15 -21.93
C ALA A 76 10.68 -5.71 -22.08
N ASP A 77 9.58 -5.53 -22.80
CA ASP A 77 8.91 -4.22 -22.88
C ASP A 77 8.28 -3.82 -21.53
N LEU A 78 7.64 -4.75 -20.81
CA LEU A 78 7.11 -4.47 -19.47
C LEU A 78 8.21 -4.01 -18.51
N GLU A 79 9.38 -4.62 -18.55
CA GLU A 79 10.56 -4.17 -17.79
C GLU A 79 11.06 -2.81 -18.27
N ARG A 80 11.20 -2.62 -19.59
CA ARG A 80 11.67 -1.35 -20.19
C ARG A 80 10.79 -0.17 -19.80
N PHE A 81 9.47 -0.37 -19.75
CA PHE A 81 8.53 0.68 -19.36
C PHE A 81 8.34 0.79 -17.83
N GLY A 82 8.96 -0.10 -17.05
CA GLY A 82 8.99 -0.07 -15.58
C GLY A 82 7.77 -0.69 -14.89
N LEU A 83 6.90 -1.37 -15.66
CA LEU A 83 5.68 -2.01 -15.13
C LEU A 83 6.02 -3.27 -14.34
N VAL A 84 7.01 -4.03 -14.81
CA VAL A 84 7.52 -5.23 -14.14
C VAL A 84 8.95 -4.96 -13.67
N GLN A 85 9.27 -5.43 -12.47
CA GLN A 85 10.61 -5.36 -11.91
C GLN A 85 11.08 -6.76 -11.52
N SER A 86 12.34 -7.05 -11.83
CA SER A 86 13.04 -8.25 -11.40
C SER A 86 14.11 -7.90 -10.36
N VAL A 87 14.47 -8.89 -9.55
CA VAL A 87 15.59 -8.81 -8.61
C VAL A 87 16.67 -9.80 -9.07
N PRO A 88 17.93 -9.38 -9.23
CA PRO A 88 19.00 -10.30 -9.60
C PRO A 88 19.26 -11.31 -8.47
N ARG A 89 19.18 -12.61 -8.78
CA ARG A 89 19.63 -13.69 -7.89
C ARG A 89 20.48 -14.69 -8.67
N GLY A 90 21.70 -14.91 -8.20
CA GLY A 90 22.65 -15.81 -8.88
C GLY A 90 22.97 -15.40 -10.32
N GLY A 91 22.91 -14.09 -10.63
CA GLY A 91 23.15 -13.56 -11.98
C GLY A 91 21.95 -13.65 -12.94
N SER A 92 20.80 -14.16 -12.50
CA SER A 92 19.57 -14.24 -13.30
C SER A 92 18.46 -13.37 -12.71
N PRO A 93 17.56 -12.81 -13.54
CA PRO A 93 16.41 -12.06 -13.06
C PRO A 93 15.39 -13.00 -12.41
N VAL A 94 14.91 -12.60 -11.24
CA VAL A 94 13.85 -13.30 -10.50
C VAL A 94 12.67 -12.36 -10.30
N TYR A 95 11.48 -12.84 -10.61
CA TYR A 95 10.23 -12.11 -10.52
C TYR A 95 9.40 -12.62 -9.34
N GLY A 96 8.79 -11.69 -8.60
CA GLY A 96 7.91 -12.03 -7.47
C GLY A 96 6.42 -12.00 -7.84
N PRO A 97 5.53 -12.23 -6.86
CA PRO A 97 4.09 -12.24 -7.06
C PRO A 97 3.52 -10.97 -7.71
N ALA A 98 4.01 -9.79 -7.33
CA ALA A 98 3.54 -8.53 -7.92
C ALA A 98 3.88 -8.41 -9.41
N ALA A 99 5.08 -8.86 -9.81
CA ALA A 99 5.48 -8.90 -11.22
C ALA A 99 4.62 -9.87 -12.03
N LEU A 100 4.32 -11.04 -11.45
CA LEU A 100 3.42 -12.03 -12.05
C LEU A 100 2.02 -11.44 -12.29
N GLU A 101 1.47 -10.73 -11.32
CA GLU A 101 0.13 -10.14 -11.44
C GLU A 101 0.07 -9.00 -12.46
N VAL A 102 1.07 -8.11 -12.47
CA VAL A 102 1.16 -7.05 -13.49
C VAL A 102 1.30 -7.65 -14.89
N ALA A 103 2.15 -8.67 -15.06
CA ALA A 103 2.29 -9.36 -16.34
C ALA A 103 0.97 -10.01 -16.78
N ARG A 104 0.21 -10.60 -15.85
CA ARG A 104 -1.12 -11.19 -16.13
C ARG A 104 -2.12 -10.17 -16.63
N LEU A 105 -2.20 -9.01 -15.99
CA LEU A 105 -3.07 -7.94 -16.45
C LEU A 105 -2.61 -7.38 -17.79
N ALA A 106 -1.31 -7.19 -17.98
CA ALA A 106 -0.73 -6.71 -19.24
C ALA A 106 -1.00 -7.66 -20.41
N SER A 107 -1.00 -8.97 -20.18
CA SER A 107 -1.37 -9.98 -21.20
C SER A 107 -2.78 -9.72 -21.75
N ARG A 108 -3.75 -9.47 -20.86
CA ARG A 108 -5.14 -9.17 -21.24
C ARG A 108 -5.27 -7.83 -21.98
N TYR A 109 -4.45 -6.85 -21.62
CA TYR A 109 -4.38 -5.59 -22.37
C TYR A 109 -3.80 -5.79 -23.78
N ALA A 110 -2.78 -6.64 -23.90
CA ALA A 110 -2.15 -6.97 -25.19
C ALA A 110 -3.13 -7.69 -26.14
N GLU A 111 -4.00 -8.57 -25.62
CA GLU A 111 -5.11 -9.19 -26.38
C GLU A 111 -6.07 -8.15 -26.98
N LEU A 112 -6.18 -6.97 -26.35
CA LEU A 112 -6.99 -5.84 -26.81
C LEU A 112 -6.19 -4.81 -27.63
N GLY A 113 -4.93 -5.10 -27.95
CA GLY A 113 -4.04 -4.20 -28.71
C GLY A 113 -3.42 -3.06 -27.88
N VAL A 114 -3.52 -3.11 -26.55
CA VAL A 114 -2.95 -2.09 -25.67
C VAL A 114 -1.54 -2.50 -25.24
N GLU A 115 -0.54 -1.82 -25.82
CA GLU A 115 0.88 -2.06 -25.52
C GLU A 115 1.34 -1.51 -24.15
N PRO A 116 2.44 -2.05 -23.56
CA PRO A 116 3.03 -1.59 -22.30
C PRO A 116 3.27 -0.08 -22.20
N ARG A 117 3.63 0.59 -23.30
CA ARG A 117 3.85 2.04 -23.33
C ARG A 117 2.60 2.84 -22.92
N HIS A 118 1.42 2.32 -23.24
CA HIS A 118 0.14 2.94 -22.88
C HIS A 118 -0.20 2.69 -21.41
N LEU A 119 0.20 1.54 -20.86
CA LEU A 119 -0.04 1.18 -19.47
C LEU A 119 0.79 2.01 -18.48
N ARG A 120 1.82 2.74 -18.96
CA ARG A 120 2.65 3.61 -18.12
C ARG A 120 1.83 4.66 -17.37
N MET A 121 0.66 5.07 -17.88
CA MET A 121 -0.23 5.98 -17.16
C MET A 121 -0.69 5.41 -15.80
N TYR A 122 -0.91 4.10 -15.70
CA TYR A 122 -1.27 3.43 -14.45
C TYR A 122 -0.09 3.41 -13.47
N LEU A 123 1.13 3.17 -13.98
CA LEU A 123 2.34 3.22 -13.16
C LEU A 123 2.53 4.62 -12.54
N VAL A 124 2.43 5.67 -13.36
CA VAL A 124 2.59 7.05 -12.88
C VAL A 124 1.52 7.42 -11.85
N ALA A 125 0.28 6.96 -12.03
CA ALA A 125 -0.77 7.16 -11.03
C ALA A 125 -0.45 6.45 -9.71
N ALA A 126 -0.05 5.18 -9.77
CA ALA A 126 0.33 4.40 -8.60
C ALA A 126 1.53 4.99 -7.85
N GLU A 127 2.54 5.51 -8.56
CA GLU A 127 3.70 6.20 -7.95
C GLU A 127 3.28 7.46 -7.18
N ARG A 128 2.32 8.23 -7.73
CA ARG A 128 1.79 9.43 -7.06
C ARG A 128 0.96 9.08 -5.82
N GLU A 129 0.13 8.04 -5.93
CA GLU A 129 -0.65 7.54 -4.80
C GLU A 129 0.26 7.00 -3.69
N ALA A 130 1.28 6.21 -4.04
CA ALA A 130 2.27 5.73 -3.09
C ALA A 130 3.01 6.88 -2.38
N GLY A 131 3.41 7.93 -3.12
CA GLY A 131 4.03 9.11 -2.53
C GLY A 131 3.12 9.85 -1.54
N MET A 132 1.82 9.93 -1.82
CA MET A 132 0.83 10.51 -0.90
C MET A 132 0.67 9.63 0.36
N VAL A 133 0.56 8.31 0.19
CA VAL A 133 0.49 7.36 1.30
C VAL A 133 1.74 7.44 2.19
N GLU A 134 2.93 7.51 1.60
CA GLU A 134 4.19 7.67 2.32
C GLU A 134 4.21 8.97 3.15
N GLN A 135 3.78 10.09 2.57
CA GLN A 135 3.72 11.38 3.27
C GLN A 135 2.80 11.33 4.50
N LEU A 136 1.72 10.55 4.45
CA LEU A 136 0.75 10.41 5.54
C LEU A 136 1.15 9.34 6.58
N ALA A 137 1.72 8.21 6.14
CA ALA A 137 2.04 7.07 7.00
C ALA A 137 3.41 7.16 7.70
N VAL A 138 4.44 7.70 7.03
CA VAL A 138 5.81 7.79 7.56
C VAL A 138 5.91 8.59 8.88
N PRO A 139 5.18 9.70 9.08
CA PRO A 139 5.20 10.43 10.35
C PRO A 139 4.84 9.56 11.58
N LEU A 140 3.93 8.59 11.42
CA LEU A 140 3.51 7.70 12.51
C LEU A 140 4.68 6.82 12.98
N LEU A 141 5.53 6.35 12.07
CA LEU A 141 6.70 5.53 12.39
C LEU A 141 7.72 6.23 13.28
N LYS A 142 7.71 7.57 13.33
CA LYS A 142 8.62 8.36 14.19
C LYS A 142 8.26 8.31 15.67
N GLN A 143 7.05 7.85 16.04
CA GLN A 143 6.57 7.82 17.42
C GLN A 143 7.25 6.77 18.32
N ARG A 144 8.22 5.99 17.80
CA ARG A 144 9.11 5.06 18.53
C ARG A 144 8.39 4.10 19.50
N ASN A 145 7.15 3.72 19.19
CA ASN A 145 6.40 2.72 19.95
C ASN A 145 6.02 1.54 19.02
N PRO A 146 5.76 0.34 19.56
CA PRO A 146 5.39 -0.83 18.75
C PRO A 146 4.08 -0.64 17.98
N GLN A 147 3.15 0.16 18.52
CA GLN A 147 1.85 0.43 17.92
C GLN A 147 1.95 1.27 16.63
N ALA A 148 2.99 2.10 16.51
CA ALA A 148 3.21 3.00 15.40
C ALA A 148 3.33 2.27 14.05
N GLN A 149 3.98 1.11 14.03
CA GLN A 149 4.10 0.30 12.81
C GLN A 149 2.75 -0.26 12.37
N GLN A 150 1.95 -0.74 13.32
CA GLN A 150 0.62 -1.25 13.05
C GLN A 150 -0.30 -0.13 12.55
N ASN A 151 -0.27 1.03 13.20
CA ASN A 151 -1.07 2.19 12.81
C ASN A 151 -0.66 2.72 11.42
N ALA A 152 0.64 2.77 11.10
CA ALA A 152 1.12 3.17 9.78
C ALA A 152 0.68 2.20 8.69
N ALA A 153 0.78 0.89 8.95
CA ALA A 153 0.33 -0.13 8.00
C ALA A 153 -1.20 -0.11 7.79
N ALA A 154 -1.97 0.08 8.87
CA ALA A 154 -3.43 0.20 8.81
C ALA A 154 -3.84 1.42 7.98
N LEU A 155 -3.27 2.60 8.27
CA LEU A 155 -3.53 3.82 7.51
C LEU A 155 -3.15 3.67 6.03
N ALA A 156 -1.98 3.08 5.74
CA ALA A 156 -1.55 2.85 4.37
C ALA A 156 -2.50 1.93 3.60
N GLY A 157 -2.99 0.86 4.25
CA GLY A 157 -3.99 -0.05 3.67
C GLY A 157 -5.31 0.66 3.37
N GLU A 158 -5.84 1.41 4.35
CA GLU A 158 -7.09 2.15 4.20
C GLU A 158 -7.00 3.20 3.07
N LEU A 159 -5.91 3.96 3.01
CA LEU A 159 -5.69 4.94 1.94
C LEU A 159 -5.60 4.29 0.56
N ALA A 160 -4.96 3.12 0.44
CA ALA A 160 -4.85 2.39 -0.82
C ALA A 160 -6.23 1.87 -1.28
N GLU A 161 -7.05 1.34 -0.37
CA GLU A 161 -8.40 0.87 -0.67
C GLU A 161 -9.32 2.02 -1.12
N LEU A 162 -9.32 3.13 -0.37
CA LEU A 162 -10.07 4.33 -0.72
C LEU A 162 -9.61 4.93 -2.05
N GLY A 163 -8.31 4.95 -2.32
CA GLY A 163 -7.74 5.39 -3.59
C GLY A 163 -8.26 4.57 -4.77
N ALA A 164 -8.26 3.23 -4.65
CA ALA A 164 -8.79 2.34 -5.67
C ALA A 164 -10.30 2.51 -5.89
N GLU A 165 -11.09 2.77 -4.85
CA GLU A 165 -12.52 3.08 -4.97
C GLU A 165 -12.79 4.43 -5.63
N LEU A 166 -12.02 5.46 -5.25
CA LEU A 166 -12.09 6.78 -5.87
C LEU A 166 -11.75 6.71 -7.35
N HIS A 167 -10.65 6.03 -7.72
CA HIS A 167 -10.24 5.85 -9.12
C HIS A 167 -11.33 5.20 -9.95
N ARG A 168 -11.91 4.08 -9.48
CA ARG A 168 -13.01 3.39 -10.18
C ARG A 168 -14.23 4.30 -10.37
N SER A 169 -14.55 5.10 -9.35
CA SER A 169 -15.70 6.01 -9.41
C SER A 169 -15.48 7.18 -10.37
N LEU A 170 -14.29 7.77 -10.36
CA LEU A 170 -13.90 8.82 -11.31
C LEU A 170 -13.84 8.28 -12.74
N LEU A 171 -13.26 7.10 -12.95
CA LEU A 171 -13.19 6.49 -14.28
C LEU A 171 -14.59 6.26 -14.87
N ARG A 172 -15.53 5.72 -14.08
CA ARG A 172 -16.93 5.58 -14.51
C ARG A 172 -17.58 6.93 -14.86
N ARG A 173 -17.27 7.99 -14.10
CA ARG A 173 -17.78 9.34 -14.37
C ARG A 173 -17.26 9.87 -15.71
N GLU A 174 -15.98 9.69 -16.02
CA GLU A 174 -15.35 10.27 -17.21
C GLU A 174 -15.59 9.47 -18.51
N VAL A 175 -15.67 8.13 -18.43
CA VAL A 175 -15.90 7.28 -19.62
C VAL A 175 -17.34 7.44 -20.16
N GLY A 176 -18.26 7.94 -19.35
CA GLY A 176 -19.66 8.13 -19.71
C GLY A 176 -20.45 6.82 -19.70
N SER A 177 -21.76 6.93 -19.48
CA SER A 177 -22.70 5.78 -19.41
C SER A 177 -22.82 4.99 -20.72
N ASP A 178 -22.39 5.58 -21.84
CA ASP A 178 -22.55 4.97 -23.16
C ASP A 178 -21.52 3.86 -23.44
N LEU A 179 -20.39 3.88 -22.72
CA LEU A 179 -19.30 2.90 -22.87
C LEU A 179 -19.18 1.94 -21.66
N LEU A 180 -19.78 2.28 -20.53
CA LEU A 180 -19.82 1.46 -19.31
C LEU A 180 -21.26 1.48 -18.72
N PRO A 181 -22.11 0.49 -19.06
CA PRO A 181 -23.49 0.40 -18.56
C PRO A 181 -23.59 -0.02 -17.09
#